data_AF-A0A3C1C7M3-F1
#
_entry.id   AF-A0A3C1C7M3-F1
#
_cell.length_a   1.000
_cell.length_b   1.000
_cell.length_c   1.000
_cell.angle_alpha   90.00
_cell.angle_beta   90.00
_cell.angle_gamma   90.00
#
_symmetry.space_group_name_H-M   'P 1'
#
loop_
_entity.id
_entity.type
_entity.pdbx_description
1 polymer ?
#
loop_
_entity_poly.entity_id
_entity_poly.type
_entity_poly.pdbx_seq_one_letter_code
_entity_poly.pdbx_strand_id
1 'polypeptide(L)' 'MPRFAGSYRILAESPLDVISFEECLVRYWRGNNAILLFYVNPPSVIIGRNQNYWREVAPNCMVPVFR' A
#
# COMPACT_ATOMS: atom_id res chain seq x y z
N MET A 1 -14.79 -3.07 20.24
CA MET A 1 -13.96 -3.81 19.26
C MET A 1 -14.55 -3.58 17.87
N PRO A 2 -13.76 -3.17 16.86
CA PRO A 2 -14.28 -3.06 15.50
C PRO A 2 -14.78 -4.43 15.03
N ARG A 3 -15.98 -4.48 14.44
CA ARG A 3 -16.47 -5.67 13.75
C ARG A 3 -15.80 -5.70 12.37
N PHE A 4 -15.14 -6.79 12.04
CA PHE A 4 -14.52 -6.97 10.73
C PHE A 4 -15.56 -7.47 9.72
N ALA A 5 -15.66 -6.81 8.57
CA ALA A 5 -16.56 -7.24 7.49
C ALA A 5 -16.00 -8.46 6.75
N GLY A 6 -14.68 -8.58 6.71
CA GLY A 6 -13.97 -9.65 6.03
C GLY A 6 -12.47 -9.37 5.95
N SER A 7 -11.71 -10.41 5.62
CA SER A 7 -10.29 -10.32 5.28
C SER A 7 -10.09 -10.61 3.80
N TYR A 8 -9.35 -9.76 3.11
CA TYR A 8 -9.09 -9.87 1.68
C TYR A 8 -7.60 -9.98 1.43
N ARG A 9 -7.23 -10.77 0.42
CA ARG A 9 -5.85 -10.84 -0.08
C ARG A 9 -5.83 -10.25 -1.48
N ILE A 10 -4.93 -9.28 -1.71
CA ILE A 10 -4.69 -8.72 -3.04
C ILE A 10 -3.60 -9.54 -3.73
N LEU A 11 -3.84 -9.85 -5.00
CA LEU A 11 -2.82 -10.31 -5.92
C LEU A 11 -2.58 -9.17 -6.91
N ALA A 12 -1.39 -8.57 -6.85
CA ALA A 12 -0.99 -7.46 -7.69
C ALA A 12 0.45 -7.66 -8.14
N GLU A 13 0.76 -7.24 -9.36
CA GLU A 13 2.11 -7.32 -9.91
C GLU A 13 2.94 -6.07 -9.57
N SER A 14 2.28 -4.98 -9.18
CA SER A 14 2.92 -3.71 -8.84
C SER A 14 2.46 -3.19 -7.47
N PRO A 15 3.36 -2.62 -6.66
CA PRO A 15 2.98 -1.89 -5.45
C PRO A 15 2.02 -0.71 -5.73
N LEU A 16 2.06 -0.11 -6.92
CA LEU A 16 1.14 0.96 -7.29
C LEU A 16 -0.32 0.50 -7.33
N ASP A 17 -0.59 -0.73 -7.77
CA ASP A 17 -1.94 -1.26 -7.82
C ASP A 17 -2.49 -1.44 -6.40
N VAL A 18 -1.65 -1.94 -5.49
CA VAL A 18 -1.97 -2.10 -4.07
C VAL A 18 -2.25 -0.75 -3.42
N ILE A 19 -1.36 0.23 -3.59
CA ILE A 19 -1.52 1.58 -3.03
C ILE A 19 -2.78 2.25 -3.59
N SER A 20 -3.02 2.12 -4.90
CA SER A 20 -4.21 2.69 -5.54
C SER A 20 -5.50 2.06 -5.04
N PHE A 21 -5.48 0.74 -4.80
CA PHE A 21 -6.63 0.03 -4.25
C PHE A 21 -6.89 0.41 -2.79
N GLU A 22 -5.84 0.54 -1.97
CA GLU A 22 -5.95 1.03 -0.60
C GLU A 22 -6.56 2.44 -0.56
N GLU A 23 -6.06 3.36 -1.39
CA GLU A 23 -6.60 4.72 -1.50
C GLU A 23 -8.07 4.72 -1.93
N CYS A 24 -8.45 3.84 -2.87
CA CYS A 24 -9.84 3.67 -3.29
C CYS A 24 -10.74 3.22 -2.13
N LEU A 25 -10.31 2.20 -1.36
CA LEU A 25 -11.04 1.75 -0.19
C LEU A 25 -11.19 2.87 0.85
N VAL A 26 -10.10 3.58 1.17
CA VAL A 26 -10.12 4.69 2.13
C VAL A 26 -11.09 5.79 1.71
N ARG A 27 -11.13 6.14 0.41
CA ARG A 27 -12.00 7.21 -0.10
C ARG A 27 -13.47 6.83 -0.23
N TYR A 28 -13.74 5.59 -0.62
CA TYR A 28 -15.06 5.21 -1.11
C TYR A 28 -15.76 4.14 -0.28
N TRP A 29 -15.08 3.43 0.62
CA TRP A 29 -15.73 2.47 1.51
C TRP A 29 -16.63 3.21 2.51
N ARG A 30 -17.92 2.83 2.54
CA ARG A 30 -18.94 3.39 3.45
C ARG A 30 -19.49 2.35 4.44
N GLY A 31 -18.91 1.15 4.48
CA GLY A 31 -19.32 0.12 5.43
C GLY A 31 -18.93 0.49 6.85
N ASN A 32 -19.79 0.17 7.83
CA ASN A 32 -19.51 0.39 9.25
C ASN A 32 -18.50 -0.60 9.86
N ASN A 33 -18.04 -1.56 9.07
CA ASN A 33 -17.11 -2.59 9.50
C ASN A 33 -15.70 -2.29 8.95
N ALA A 34 -14.69 -2.68 9.73
CA ALA A 34 -13.30 -2.63 9.28
C ALA A 34 -13.04 -3.70 8.21
N ILE A 35 -12.19 -3.36 7.24
CA ILE A 35 -11.65 -4.28 6.25
C ILE A 35 -10.24 -4.63 6.67
N LEU A 36 -9.91 -5.93 6.68
CA LEU A 36 -8.53 -6.39 6.83
C LEU A 36 -7.96 -6.75 5.46
N LEU A 37 -6.86 -6.12 5.07
CA LEU A 37 -6.25 -6.28 3.76
C LEU A 37 -4.84 -6.87 3.88
N PHE A 38 -4.59 -7.97 3.17
CA PHE A 38 -3.28 -8.60 3.07
C PHE A 38 -2.73 -8.44 1.67
N TYR A 39 -1.49 -8.00 1.54
CA TYR A 39 -0.78 -7.91 0.27
C TYR A 39 0.71 -8.14 0.48
N VAL A 40 1.37 -8.55 -0.59
CA VAL A 40 2.83 -8.71 -0.64
C VAL A 40 3.30 -7.95 -1.86
N ASN A 41 4.22 -7.02 -1.65
CA ASN A 41 4.83 -6.27 -2.74
C ASN A 41 6.04 -7.04 -3.30
N PRO A 42 6.28 -7.00 -4.63
CA PRO A 42 7.59 -7.38 -5.17
C PRO A 42 8.69 -6.47 -4.61
N PRO A 43 9.98 -6.83 -4.76
CA PRO A 43 11.10 -6.01 -4.29
C PRO A 43 10.95 -4.55 -4.75
N SER A 44 10.80 -3.66 -3.78
CA SER A 44 10.47 -2.25 -4.00
C SER A 44 10.84 -1.42 -2.77
N VAL A 45 11.04 -0.11 -2.96
CA VAL A 45 11.11 0.85 -1.86
C VAL A 45 9.82 1.67 -1.89
N ILE A 46 9.13 1.77 -0.76
CA ILE A 46 7.95 2.62 -0.62
C ILE A 46 8.27 3.65 0.45
N ILE A 47 8.26 4.93 0.09
CA ILE A 47 8.53 6.02 1.02
C ILE A 47 7.23 6.72 1.40
N GLY A 48 7.12 7.15 2.65
CA GLY A 48 5.95 7.86 3.15
C GLY A 48 5.77 9.24 2.50
N ARG A 49 4.54 9.76 2.54
CA ARG A 49 4.14 11.03 1.90
C ARG A 49 5.07 12.22 2.17
N ASN A 50 5.65 12.30 3.37
CA ASN A 50 6.50 13.41 3.81
C ASN A 50 8.01 13.08 3.86
N GLN A 51 8.44 11.92 3.33
CA GLN A 51 9.85 11.55 3.28
C GLN A 51 10.58 12.12 2.06
N ASN A 52 11.86 12.43 2.20
CA ASN A 52 12.70 12.91 1.11
C ASN A 52 13.36 11.74 0.37
N TYR A 53 13.09 11.62 -0.93
CA TYR A 53 13.63 10.53 -1.75
C TYR A 53 15.15 10.36 -1.62
N TRP A 54 15.92 11.45 -1.76
CA TRP A 54 17.37 11.42 -1.78
C TRP A 54 18.01 11.10 -0.41
N ARG A 55 17.25 11.24 0.68
CA ARG A 55 17.72 10.87 2.02
C ARG A 55 17.45 9.41 2.37
N GLU A 56 16.35 8.86 1.87
CA GLU A 56 15.88 7.51 2.23
C GLU A 56 16.33 6.43 1.23
N VAL A 57 16.55 6.81 -0.03
CA VAL A 57 16.86 5.86 -1.11
C VAL A 57 18.36 5.87 -1.39
N ALA A 58 18.97 4.67 -1.35
CA ALA A 58 20.38 4.51 -1.70
C ALA A 58 20.63 4.96 -3.16
N PRO A 59 21.73 5.68 -3.46
CA PRO A 59 22.04 6.13 -4.82
C PRO A 59 22.13 5.01 -5.86
N ASN A 60 22.45 3.79 -5.42
CA ASN A 60 22.55 2.58 -6.24
C ASN A 60 21.33 1.65 -6.09
N CYS A 61 20.17 2.18 -5.69
CA CYS A 61 18.94 1.41 -5.60
C CYS A 61 18.54 0.85 -6.97
N MET A 62 18.44 -0.47 -7.06
CA MET A 62 18.10 -1.19 -8.29
C MET A 62 16.61 -1.60 -8.36
N VAL A 63 15.85 -1.38 -7.29
CA VAL A 63 14.42 -1.68 -7.22
C VAL A 63 13.59 -0.41 -7.44
N PRO A 64 12.36 -0.53 -7.98
CA PRO A 64 11.50 0.63 -8.17
C PRO A 64 11.11 1.28 -6.84
N VAL A 65 10.94 2.61 -6.88
CA VAL A 65 10.58 3.42 -5.72
C VAL A 65 9.21 4.05 -5.91
N PHE A 66 8.35 3.93 -4.91
CA PHE A 66 6.98 4.44 -4.91
C PHE A 66 6.72 5.31 -3.68
N ARG A 67 5.61 6.04 -3.68
CA ARG A 67 5.14 6.90 -2.59
C ARG A 67 3.63 6.81 -2.44
#